data_AF-A0A2J6X8M1-F1
#
_entry.id   AF-A0A2J6X8M1-F1
#
_cell.length_a   1.000
_cell.length_b   1.000
_cell.length_c   1.000
_cell.angle_alpha   90.00
_cell.angle_beta   90.00
_cell.angle_gamma   90.00
#
_symmetry.space_group_name_H-M   'P 1'
#
loop_
_entity.id
_entity.type
_entity.pdbx_description
1 polymer ?
#
loop_
_entity_poly.entity_id
_entity_poly.type
_entity_poly.pdbx_seq_one_letter_code
_entity_poly.pdbx_strand_id
1 'polypeptide(L)' 'MNAIQDTYPDELSHCYGCGRLNPDGLQIKSVWNGNEAIARFTPRPYHTAVPGYVYGGLLASLIDCHGTGTAAAAAY' A
#
# COMPACT_ATOMS: atom_id res chain seq x y z
N MET A 1 1.22 -5.70 14.51
CA MET A 1 0.00 -6.09 13.75
C MET A 1 0.46 -6.50 12.38
N ASN A 2 0.06 -7.68 11.90
CA ASN A 2 0.39 -8.09 10.54
C ASN A 2 -0.45 -7.28 9.57
N ALA A 3 0.17 -6.71 8.54
CA ALA A 3 -0.58 -6.01 7.51
C ALA A 3 -1.37 -7.03 6.68
N ILE A 4 -2.48 -6.59 6.09
CA ILE A 4 -3.28 -7.40 5.17
C ILE A 4 -2.39 -7.98 4.06
N GLN A 5 -1.47 -7.18 3.52
CA GLN A 5 -0.63 -7.59 2.40
C GLN A 5 0.50 -8.54 2.81
N ASP A 6 0.77 -8.70 4.10
CA ASP A 6 1.76 -9.67 4.60
C ASP A 6 1.18 -11.09 4.67
N THR A 7 -0.15 -11.24 4.64
CA THR A 7 -0.83 -12.54 4.65
C THR A 7 -1.01 -13.12 3.25
N TYR A 8 -0.60 -12.40 2.21
CA TYR A 8 -0.68 -12.90 0.84
C TYR A 8 0.31 -14.06 0.63
N PRO A 9 -0.08 -15.08 -0.15
CA PRO A 9 0.86 -16.08 -0.65
C PRO A 9 2.05 -15.44 -1.38
N ASP A 10 3.21 -16.09 -1.33
CA ASP A 10 4.45 -15.60 -1.96
C ASP A 10 4.24 -15.28 -3.44
N GLU A 11 3.54 -16.15 -4.18
CA GLU A 11 3.23 -16.00 -5.61
C GLU A 11 2.40 -14.74 -5.96
N LEU A 12 1.71 -14.14 -4.99
CA LEU A 12 0.95 -12.90 -5.15
C LEU A 12 1.63 -11.68 -4.51
N SER A 13 2.80 -11.87 -3.88
CA SER A 13 3.46 -10.86 -3.05
C SER A 13 4.47 -9.98 -3.80
N HIS A 14 4.33 -9.82 -5.12
CA HIS A 14 5.30 -9.14 -6.00
C HIS A 14 4.89 -7.72 -6.44
N CYS A 15 3.67 -7.27 -6.10
CA CYS A 15 3.15 -5.97 -6.49
C CYS A 15 4.11 -4.82 -6.12
N TYR A 16 4.36 -3.90 -7.06
CA TYR A 16 5.19 -2.71 -6.80
C TYR A 16 4.62 -1.83 -5.68
N GLY A 17 3.30 -1.77 -5.50
CA GLY A 17 2.70 -1.00 -4.44
C GLY A 17 2.85 -1.64 -3.05
N CYS A 18 2.38 -2.87 -2.88
CA CYS A 18 2.21 -3.47 -1.54
C CYS A 18 2.93 -4.80 -1.31
N GLY A 19 3.50 -5.40 -2.35
CA GLY A 19 4.06 -6.74 -2.32
C GLY A 19 5.31 -6.83 -1.44
N ARG A 20 5.29 -7.69 -0.42
CA ARG A 20 6.43 -7.86 0.50
C ARG A 20 7.69 -8.46 -0.15
N LEU A 21 7.56 -9.09 -1.33
CA LEU A 21 8.68 -9.67 -2.08
C LEU A 21 9.22 -8.73 -3.17
N ASN A 22 8.73 -7.50 -3.26
CA ASN A 22 9.28 -6.49 -4.17
C ASN A 22 10.10 -5.46 -3.37
N PRO A 23 11.42 -5.64 -3.20
CA PRO A 23 12.25 -4.77 -2.35
C PRO A 23 12.28 -3.31 -2.84
N ASP A 24 12.04 -3.09 -4.13
CA ASP A 24 12.00 -1.76 -4.75
C ASP A 24 10.60 -1.11 -4.70
N GLY A 25 9.60 -1.84 -4.20
CA GLY A 25 8.22 -1.38 -4.11
C GLY A 25 7.96 -0.35 -3.02
N LEU A 26 6.76 0.24 -3.04
CA LEU A 26 6.30 1.21 -2.05
C LEU A 26 6.03 0.58 -0.68
N GLN A 27 5.92 -0.75 -0.59
CA GLN A 27 5.68 -1.48 0.66
C GLN A 27 4.45 -0.96 1.43
N ILE A 28 3.36 -0.67 0.73
CA ILE A 28 2.11 -0.19 1.33
C ILE A 28 1.55 -1.28 2.25
N LYS A 29 1.29 -0.91 3.51
CA LYS A 29 0.74 -1.79 4.55
C LYS A 29 -0.58 -1.23 5.07
N SER A 30 -1.64 -1.98 4.86
CA SER A 30 -2.97 -1.74 5.44
C SER A 30 -3.15 -2.60 6.68
N VAL A 31 -3.63 -2.00 7.77
CA VAL A 31 -3.96 -2.71 9.01
C VAL A 31 -5.39 -2.41 9.42
N TRP A 32 -6.08 -3.41 9.95
CA TRP A 32 -7.40 -3.21 10.56
C TRP A 32 -7.29 -2.37 11.83
N ASN A 33 -8.17 -1.37 11.95
CA ASN A 33 -8.36 -0.53 13.12
C ASN A 33 -9.87 -0.45 13.40
N GLY A 34 -10.38 -1.39 14.20
CA GLY A 34 -11.82 -1.57 14.36
C GLY A 34 -12.48 -1.98 13.04
N ASN A 35 -13.41 -1.14 12.56
CA ASN A 35 -14.17 -1.41 11.34
C ASN A 35 -13.58 -0.76 10.07
N GLU A 36 -12.40 -0.14 10.18
CA GLU A 36 -11.72 0.53 9.08
C GLU A 36 -10.34 -0.10 8.85
N ALA A 37 -9.88 -0.12 7.61
CA ALA A 37 -8.48 -0.38 7.31
C ALA A 37 -7.74 0.96 7.18
N ILE A 38 -6.53 1.04 7.75
CA ILE A 38 -5.70 2.23 7.70
C ILE A 38 -4.33 1.87 7.10
N ALA A 39 -3.84 2.72 6.20
CA ALA A 39 -2.45 2.69 5.75
C ALA A 39 -1.76 4.03 6.07
N ARG A 40 -0.50 3.95 6.49
CA ARG A 40 0.35 5.13 6.71
C ARG A 40 1.53 5.05 5.75
N PHE A 41 1.77 6.14 5.03
CA PHE A 41 2.86 6.21 4.06
C PHE A 41 3.58 7.53 4.18
N THR A 42 4.91 7.48 4.22
CA THR A 42 5.78 8.66 4.18
C THR A 42 6.45 8.73 2.82
N PRO A 43 6.08 9.69 1.95
CA PRO A 43 6.70 9.87 0.65
C PRO A 43 8.19 10.14 0.77
N ARG A 44 8.96 9.58 -0.18
CA ARG A 44 10.37 9.92 -0.36
C ARG A 44 10.48 11.24 -1.12
N PRO A 45 11.61 11.97 -1.01
CA PRO A 45 11.79 13.26 -1.69
C PRO A 45 11.63 13.22 -3.21
N TYR A 46 11.88 12.06 -3.85
CA TYR A 46 11.71 11.90 -5.30
C TYR A 46 10.27 11.56 -5.71
N HIS A 47 9.34 11.40 -4.77
CA HIS A 47 7.90 11.29 -5.06
C HIS A 47 7.23 12.67 -5.15
N THR A 48 7.93 13.66 -5.70
CA THR A 48 7.49 15.06 -5.80
C THR A 48 6.89 15.37 -7.17
N ALA A 49 5.82 16.16 -7.23
CA ALA A 49 5.35 16.79 -8.47
C ALA A 49 6.01 18.15 -8.68
N VAL A 50 5.79 19.07 -7.73
CA VAL A 50 6.41 20.40 -7.63
C VAL A 50 6.87 20.61 -6.18
N PRO A 51 7.83 21.51 -5.89
CA PRO A 51 8.36 21.69 -4.54
C PRO A 51 7.27 21.83 -3.47
N GLY A 52 7.29 20.95 -2.46
CA GLY A 52 6.30 20.90 -1.38
C GLY A 52 5.09 19.98 -1.64
N TYR A 53 4.95 19.39 -2.83
CA TYR A 53 3.78 18.57 -3.20
C TYR A 53 4.18 17.20 -3.77
N VAL A 54 3.45 16.15 -3.39
CA VAL A 54 3.60 14.81 -3.98
C VAL A 54 2.94 14.71 -5.35
N TYR A 55 3.47 13.89 -6.24
CA TYR A 55 2.84 13.67 -7.55
C TYR A 55 1.60 12.79 -7.46
N GLY A 56 0.61 13.07 -8.31
CA GLY A 56 -0.70 12.42 -8.26
C GLY A 56 -0.66 10.90 -8.48
N GLY A 57 0.30 10.41 -9.27
CA GLY A 57 0.48 8.97 -9.49
C GLY A 57 0.83 8.21 -8.21
N LEU A 58 1.63 8.79 -7.29
CA LEU A 58 1.87 8.17 -5.99
C LEU A 58 0.56 8.03 -5.21
N LEU A 59 -0.21 9.13 -5.11
CA LEU A 59 -1.48 9.13 -4.38
C LEU A 59 -2.46 8.08 -4.95
N ALA A 60 -2.54 7.99 -6.28
CA ALA A 60 -3.35 6.99 -6.96
C ALA A 60 -2.90 5.57 -6.61
N SER A 61 -1.59 5.28 -6.64
CA SER A 61 -1.05 3.97 -6.24
C SER A 61 -1.33 3.63 -4.76
N LEU A 62 -1.25 4.62 -3.86
CA LEU A 62 -1.60 4.43 -2.45
C LEU A 62 -3.06 4.03 -2.28
N ILE A 63 -3.97 4.76 -2.92
CA ILE A 63 -5.42 4.50 -2.86
C ILE A 63 -5.75 3.12 -3.46
N ASP A 64 -5.19 2.81 -4.63
CA ASP A 64 -5.44 1.55 -5.33
C ASP A 64 -5.01 0.33 -4.52
N CYS A 65 -3.74 0.29 -4.08
CA CYS A 65 -3.22 -0.85 -3.32
C CYS A 65 -3.85 -0.97 -1.93
N HIS A 66 -4.14 0.16 -1.28
CA HIS A 66 -4.84 0.16 0.01
C HIS A 66 -6.28 -0.35 -0.14
N GLY A 67 -7.02 0.19 -1.11
CA GLY A 67 -8.43 -0.13 -1.35
C GLY A 67 -8.63 -1.56 -1.81
N THR A 68 -7.87 -2.00 -2.82
CA THR A 68 -7.93 -3.39 -3.31
C THR A 68 -7.56 -4.38 -2.22
N GLY A 69 -6.52 -4.11 -1.44
CA GLY A 69 -6.12 -4.98 -0.34
C GLY A 69 -7.18 -5.06 0.76
N THR A 70 -7.79 -3.93 1.11
CA THR A 70 -8.89 -3.86 2.09
C THR A 70 -10.13 -4.61 1.60
N ALA A 71 -10.53 -4.41 0.34
CA ALA A 71 -11.68 -5.08 -0.25
C ALA A 71 -11.48 -6.60 -0.30
N ALA A 72 -10.29 -7.06 -0.71
CA ALA A 72 -9.95 -8.47 -0.70
C ALA A 72 -10.02 -9.06 0.71
N ALA A 73 -9.46 -8.37 1.72
CA ALA A 73 -9.50 -8.84 3.10
C ALA A 73 -10.89 -8.82 3.73
N ALA A 74 -11.78 -7.92 3.30
CA ALA A 74 -13.16 -7.85 3.78
C ALA A 74 -14.08 -8.92 3.15
N ALA A 75 -13.66 -9.50 2.03
CA ALA A 75 -14.44 -10.53 1.32
C ALA A 75 -14.31 -11.93 1.93
N TYR A 76 -13.37 -12.13 2.87
CA TYR A 76 -13.12 -13.37 3.59
C TYR A 76 -13.40 -13.21 5.08
#